data_AF-A0A139C9Q3-F1
#
_entry.id   AF-A0A139C9Q3-F1
#
_cell.length_a   1.000
_cell.length_b   1.000
_cell.length_c   1.000
_cell.angle_alpha   90.00
_cell.angle_beta   90.00
_cell.angle_gamma   90.00
#
_symmetry.space_group_name_H-M   'P 1'
#
loop_
_entity.id
_entity.type
_entity.pdbx_description
1 polymer ?
#
loop_
_entity_poly.entity_id
_entity_poly.type
_entity_poly.pdbx_seq_one_letter_code
_entity_poly.pdbx_strand_id
1 'polypeptide(L)'
;MVEESDKQIFKDDSLNSVDYGDIAILMRSRTRLKDYEEALEKFNIPYRTVQGKGFYQRQEVYDIYLVLKALIYPEDEINTFGLFRSPLFALSDDQLFKLMIDDADEDSSLLERVFINHPQIKAKFDKWQQLKEEISIDRLINTILTDCGAYTTYLAGTSGEQRLANFKKLIEAAASFTQDQGNNLYLFLERLESLMEEEDKEGDGEVEVETGNYVRLMTVHASKGKEFPVVFLADLNNAGNSRLGDFVCDEVNGREQVGFTYYNEDLERDKTSSYGIIKDNLSLKDKMEGKRVFYVAATRTEEMLFLSGDVRIKSKGGITLNHSLKWLMQGLGYEEENLVELLESEEEYKIEEIAGEYGKFNLRISKNPRQITEIEKEEEFEEVKEELAVEIEPDEFKLDPKVVFPSSLAEEESYHNEMVKEEVAVTKETDNKLNEIEVSFLKEKEATLKGTLVHEAIELLSTGNELDRDYLFNCHLEYKEYPGLRANVEEVIDKVEECPEFNAILESECKPEVEFYYKREGQPISGSIDLLFKDETGEWAVVDW
;
A
#
# COMPACT_ATOMS: atom_id res chain seq x y z
N MET A 1 -10.06 10.49 -8.77
CA MET A 1 -9.46 11.60 -9.56
C MET A 1 -9.13 11.22 -11.00
N VAL A 2 -8.53 10.05 -11.25
CA VAL A 2 -8.18 9.61 -12.62
C VAL A 2 -9.23 8.65 -13.18
N GLU A 3 -9.66 7.66 -12.39
CA GLU A 3 -10.61 6.64 -12.85
C GLU A 3 -12.09 7.04 -12.63
N GLU A 4 -12.39 7.71 -11.52
CA GLU A 4 -13.77 7.95 -11.07
C GLU A 4 -14.20 9.43 -11.07
N SER A 5 -13.32 10.39 -11.40
CA SER A 5 -13.62 11.82 -11.18
C SER A 5 -13.72 12.62 -12.47
N ASP A 6 -14.72 13.52 -12.54
CA ASP A 6 -14.94 14.46 -13.64
C ASP A 6 -13.96 15.66 -13.66
N LYS A 7 -12.88 15.61 -12.89
CA LYS A 7 -11.92 16.71 -12.83
C LYS A 7 -11.14 16.79 -14.14
N GLN A 8 -11.08 17.99 -14.68
CA GLN A 8 -10.42 18.30 -15.94
C GLN A 8 -9.34 19.35 -15.74
N ILE A 9 -8.26 19.23 -16.51
CA ILE A 9 -7.14 20.17 -16.56
C ILE A 9 -7.07 20.81 -17.95
N PHE A 10 -6.61 22.06 -18.00
CA PHE A 10 -6.34 22.71 -19.26
C PHE A 10 -4.94 22.31 -19.75
N LYS A 11 -4.89 21.63 -20.91
CA LYS A 11 -3.66 21.12 -21.51
C LYS A 11 -3.75 21.22 -23.03
N ASP A 12 -2.70 21.72 -23.67
CA ASP A 12 -2.63 21.90 -25.13
C ASP A 12 -3.84 22.65 -25.72
N ASP A 13 -4.22 23.78 -25.10
CA ASP A 13 -5.37 24.61 -25.48
C ASP A 13 -6.75 23.90 -25.46
N SER A 14 -6.85 22.79 -24.74
CA SER A 14 -8.08 22.01 -24.59
C SER A 14 -8.27 21.51 -23.16
N LEU A 15 -9.53 21.19 -22.84
CA LEU A 15 -9.89 20.66 -21.53
C LEU A 15 -9.79 19.13 -21.59
N ASN A 16 -8.92 18.53 -20.78
CA ASN A 16 -8.62 17.09 -20.78
C ASN A 16 -8.88 16.48 -19.41
N SER A 17 -9.25 15.20 -19.36
CA SER A 17 -9.30 14.45 -18.10
C SER A 17 -7.90 14.35 -17.49
N VAL A 18 -7.84 14.25 -16.16
CA VAL A 18 -6.57 14.12 -15.43
C VAL A 18 -6.02 12.70 -15.59
N ASP A 19 -4.77 12.57 -16.03
CA ASP A 19 -4.03 11.30 -16.03
C ASP A 19 -3.05 11.23 -14.84
N TYR A 20 -2.61 10.01 -14.47
CA TYR A 20 -1.58 9.83 -13.42
C TYR A 20 -0.30 10.60 -13.74
N GLY A 21 0.07 10.67 -15.01
CA GLY A 21 1.24 11.42 -15.50
C GLY A 21 1.16 12.94 -15.30
N ASP A 22 -0.01 13.50 -14.97
CA ASP A 22 -0.19 14.92 -14.67
C ASP A 22 -0.03 15.26 -13.19
N ILE A 23 0.08 14.23 -12.32
CA ILE A 23 0.08 14.37 -10.87
C ILE A 23 1.49 14.27 -10.29
N ALA A 24 1.84 15.24 -9.44
CA ALA A 24 3.04 15.19 -8.61
C ALA A 24 2.70 15.30 -7.12
N ILE A 25 3.28 14.42 -6.30
CA ILE A 25 3.23 14.50 -4.84
C ILE A 25 4.58 15.04 -4.37
N LEU A 26 4.55 16.25 -3.81
CA LEU A 26 5.74 16.96 -3.31
C LEU A 26 5.79 16.91 -1.79
N MET A 27 6.94 16.53 -1.26
CA MET A 27 7.21 16.50 0.17
C MET A 27 8.44 17.33 0.53
N ARG A 28 8.45 17.88 1.76
CA ARG A 28 9.60 18.66 2.26
C ARG A 28 10.82 17.77 2.49
N SER A 29 10.61 16.56 2.98
CA SER A 29 11.66 15.60 3.33
C SER A 29 11.20 14.18 3.02
N ARG A 30 12.15 13.25 2.88
CA ARG A 30 11.86 11.83 2.57
C ARG A 30 11.45 11.01 3.80
N THR A 31 11.24 11.62 4.96
CA THR A 31 11.02 10.90 6.23
C THR A 31 9.80 9.99 6.20
N ARG A 32 8.72 10.43 5.53
CA ARG A 32 7.48 9.67 5.36
C ARG A 32 7.29 9.12 3.95
N LEU A 33 8.34 9.13 3.12
CA LEU A 33 8.26 8.71 1.72
C LEU A 33 7.63 7.32 1.58
N LYS A 34 8.07 6.38 2.41
CA LYS A 34 7.59 5.00 2.45
C LYS A 34 6.09 4.89 2.73
N ASP A 35 5.56 5.72 3.63
CA ASP A 35 4.13 5.73 3.96
C ASP A 35 3.28 6.11 2.74
N TYR A 36 3.79 6.99 1.87
CA TYR A 36 3.15 7.34 0.60
C TYR A 36 3.31 6.26 -0.46
N GLU A 37 4.50 5.65 -0.57
CA GLU A 37 4.74 4.52 -1.48
C GLU A 37 3.77 3.36 -1.20
N GLU A 38 3.69 2.91 0.05
CA GLU A 38 2.78 1.83 0.48
C GLU A 38 1.30 2.17 0.24
N ALA A 39 0.90 3.42 0.48
CA ALA A 39 -0.46 3.85 0.22
C ALA A 39 -0.80 3.78 -1.27
N LEU A 40 0.10 4.27 -2.14
CA LEU A 40 -0.10 4.22 -3.59
C LEU A 40 -0.14 2.78 -4.10
N GLU A 41 0.74 1.91 -3.61
CA GLU A 41 0.72 0.47 -3.92
C GLU A 41 -0.60 -0.19 -3.50
N LYS A 42 -1.07 0.10 -2.28
CA LYS A 42 -2.32 -0.46 -1.75
C LYS A 42 -3.53 -0.13 -2.62
N PHE A 43 -3.55 1.05 -3.24
CA PHE A 43 -4.63 1.50 -4.11
C PHE A 43 -4.34 1.26 -5.61
N ASN A 44 -3.32 0.45 -5.95
CA ASN A 44 -2.91 0.17 -7.33
C ASN A 44 -2.61 1.42 -8.17
N ILE A 45 -2.18 2.51 -7.54
CA ILE A 45 -1.85 3.75 -8.23
C ILE A 45 -0.42 3.67 -8.76
N PRO A 46 -0.17 3.77 -10.08
CA PRO A 46 1.18 3.71 -10.62
C PRO A 46 1.96 4.96 -10.18
N TYR A 47 3.14 4.77 -9.59
CA TYR A 47 3.97 5.89 -9.12
C TYR A 47 5.45 5.65 -9.38
N ARG A 48 6.21 6.75 -9.42
CA ARG A 48 7.68 6.74 -9.53
C ARG A 48 8.30 7.72 -8.56
N THR A 49 9.28 7.25 -7.79
CA THR A 49 10.02 8.05 -6.82
C THR A 49 11.25 8.67 -7.46
N VAL A 50 11.29 9.99 -7.60
CA VAL A 50 12.43 10.70 -8.17
C VAL A 50 13.56 10.82 -7.14
N GLN A 51 14.75 10.29 -7.48
CA GLN A 51 15.92 10.21 -6.60
C GLN A 51 15.67 9.43 -5.29
N GLY A 52 14.91 8.34 -5.35
CA GLY A 52 14.84 7.30 -4.31
C GLY A 52 15.60 6.04 -4.76
N LYS A 53 15.97 5.16 -3.82
CA LYS A 53 16.37 3.81 -4.24
C LYS A 53 15.14 3.12 -4.81
N GLY A 54 15.21 2.76 -6.10
CA GLY A 54 14.13 2.09 -6.80
C GLY A 54 13.84 0.71 -6.24
N PHE A 55 12.79 0.07 -6.76
CA PHE A 55 12.35 -1.25 -6.28
C PHE A 55 13.41 -2.32 -6.56
N TYR A 56 14.00 -2.29 -7.76
CA TYR A 56 15.00 -3.27 -8.18
C TYR A 56 16.37 -3.05 -7.52
N GLN A 57 16.62 -1.84 -6.99
CA GLN A 57 17.80 -1.52 -6.18
C GLN A 57 17.70 -1.93 -4.69
N ARG A 58 16.58 -2.49 -4.24
CA ARG A 58 16.44 -2.95 -2.85
C ARG A 58 17.33 -4.16 -2.60
N GLN A 59 17.96 -4.22 -1.43
CA GLN A 59 18.94 -5.27 -1.10
C GLN A 59 18.35 -6.66 -1.26
N GLU A 60 17.12 -6.86 -0.78
CA GLU A 60 16.40 -8.13 -0.87
C GLU A 60 16.10 -8.56 -2.32
N VAL A 61 15.87 -7.61 -3.23
CA VAL A 61 15.69 -7.91 -4.66
C VAL A 61 17.05 -8.24 -5.28
N TYR A 62 18.07 -7.46 -4.95
CA TYR A 62 19.44 -7.68 -5.40
C TYR A 62 20.00 -9.04 -4.97
N ASP A 63 19.72 -9.48 -3.75
CA ASP A 63 20.18 -10.77 -3.22
C ASP A 63 19.59 -11.95 -4.04
N ILE A 64 18.34 -11.84 -4.50
CA ILE A 64 17.70 -12.84 -5.37
C ILE A 64 18.28 -12.78 -6.78
N TYR A 65 18.46 -11.57 -7.32
CA TYR A 65 19.16 -11.37 -8.58
C TYR A 65 20.53 -12.06 -8.60
N LEU A 66 21.32 -11.96 -7.52
CA LEU A 66 22.61 -12.63 -7.39
C LEU A 66 22.49 -14.17 -7.44
N VAL A 67 21.43 -14.76 -6.86
CA VAL A 67 21.20 -16.22 -6.96
C VAL A 67 20.90 -16.60 -8.40
N LEU A 68 19.96 -15.89 -9.06
CA LEU A 68 19.58 -16.16 -10.45
C LEU A 68 20.78 -16.00 -11.39
N LYS A 69 21.60 -14.97 -11.15
CA LYS A 69 22.84 -14.73 -11.88
C LYS A 69 23.83 -15.88 -11.71
N ALA A 70 24.04 -16.38 -10.49
CA ALA A 70 24.91 -17.52 -10.24
C ALA A 70 24.40 -18.84 -10.89
N LEU A 71 23.09 -18.98 -11.14
CA LEU A 71 22.53 -20.13 -11.87
C LEU A 71 22.81 -20.08 -13.39
N ILE A 72 23.04 -18.88 -13.94
CA ILE A 72 23.30 -18.67 -15.38
C ILE A 72 24.80 -18.52 -15.65
N TYR A 73 25.49 -17.76 -14.82
CA TYR A 73 26.90 -17.38 -14.95
C TYR A 73 27.70 -17.81 -13.70
N PRO A 74 27.95 -19.12 -13.51
CA PRO A 74 28.63 -19.65 -12.32
C PRO A 74 30.11 -19.22 -12.19
N GLU A 75 30.69 -18.67 -13.26
CA GLU A 75 32.06 -18.13 -13.32
C GLU A 75 32.18 -16.67 -12.88
N ASP A 76 31.08 -15.98 -12.60
CA ASP A 76 31.10 -14.60 -12.12
C ASP A 76 31.49 -14.51 -10.63
N GLU A 77 32.80 -14.39 -10.38
CA GLU A 77 33.34 -14.39 -9.02
C GLU A 77 32.87 -13.20 -8.17
N ILE A 78 32.66 -12.03 -8.78
CA ILE A 78 32.27 -10.81 -8.05
C ILE A 78 30.84 -10.97 -7.52
N ASN A 79 29.91 -11.38 -8.38
CA ASN A 79 28.53 -11.59 -7.98
C ASN A 79 28.38 -12.81 -7.06
N THR A 80 29.19 -13.86 -7.29
CA THR A 80 29.27 -15.01 -6.37
C THR A 80 29.74 -14.62 -4.98
N PHE A 81 30.73 -13.72 -4.87
CA PHE A 81 31.18 -13.19 -3.59
C PHE A 81 30.06 -12.43 -2.88
N GLY A 82 29.39 -11.52 -3.60
CA GLY A 82 28.23 -10.78 -3.08
C GLY A 82 27.12 -11.72 -2.60
N LEU A 83 26.85 -12.78 -3.37
CA LEU A 83 25.82 -13.75 -3.05
C LEU A 83 26.09 -14.45 -1.72
N PHE A 84 27.29 -14.99 -1.52
CA PHE A 84 27.59 -15.75 -0.32
C PHE A 84 27.78 -14.87 0.92
N ARG A 85 28.09 -13.58 0.73
CA ARG A 85 28.06 -12.55 1.77
C ARG A 85 26.64 -12.17 2.19
N SER A 86 25.66 -12.31 1.30
CA SER A 86 24.27 -11.91 1.54
C SER A 86 23.63 -12.67 2.73
N PRO A 87 22.55 -12.14 3.33
CA PRO A 87 21.83 -12.83 4.41
C PRO A 87 21.27 -14.21 4.04
N LEU A 88 21.19 -14.57 2.76
CA LEU A 88 20.75 -15.90 2.30
C LEU A 88 21.74 -17.01 2.69
N PHE A 89 23.03 -16.71 2.76
CA PHE A 89 24.10 -17.68 3.06
C PHE A 89 25.01 -17.26 4.22
N ALA A 90 25.16 -15.95 4.45
CA ALA A 90 25.83 -15.33 5.59
C ALA A 90 27.26 -15.84 5.85
N LEU A 91 28.03 -16.12 4.78
CA LEU A 91 29.46 -16.40 4.93
C LEU A 91 30.20 -15.11 5.33
N SER A 92 31.08 -15.20 6.32
CA SER A 92 31.84 -14.04 6.77
C SER A 92 32.92 -13.65 5.77
N ASP A 93 33.32 -12.37 5.80
CA ASP A 93 34.41 -11.84 4.98
C ASP A 93 35.69 -12.68 5.14
N ASP A 94 35.99 -13.17 6.34
CA ASP A 94 37.14 -14.05 6.61
C ASP A 94 37.02 -15.43 5.93
N GLN A 95 35.81 -15.99 5.88
CA GLN A 95 35.56 -17.27 5.21
C GLN A 95 35.70 -17.11 3.69
N LEU A 96 35.07 -16.07 3.13
CA LEU A 96 35.14 -15.78 1.70
C LEU A 96 36.58 -15.43 1.26
N PHE A 97 37.30 -14.65 2.05
CA PHE A 97 38.69 -14.29 1.78
C PHE A 97 39.61 -15.52 1.76
N LYS A 98 39.42 -16.46 2.70
CA LYS A 98 40.16 -17.74 2.69
C LYS A 98 39.87 -18.53 1.42
N LEU A 99 38.59 -18.63 1.02
CA LEU A 99 38.20 -19.33 -0.20
C LEU A 99 38.71 -18.64 -1.48
N MET A 100 39.02 -17.35 -1.44
CA MET A 100 39.61 -16.62 -2.57
C MET A 100 41.13 -16.82 -2.70
N ILE A 101 41.82 -17.16 -1.61
CA ILE A 101 43.30 -17.28 -1.54
C ILE A 101 43.75 -18.74 -1.48
N ASP A 102 42.82 -19.68 -1.34
CA ASP A 102 43.15 -21.10 -1.32
C ASP A 102 43.62 -21.55 -2.71
N ASP A 103 44.95 -21.59 -2.90
CA ASP A 103 45.67 -21.99 -4.13
C ASP A 103 45.48 -23.48 -4.51
N ALA A 104 44.54 -24.19 -3.88
CA ALA A 104 44.36 -25.62 -4.04
C ALA A 104 43.92 -26.04 -5.46
N ASP A 105 43.29 -25.13 -6.22
CA ASP A 105 43.00 -25.26 -7.64
C ASP A 105 42.90 -23.86 -8.29
N GLU A 106 44.00 -23.37 -8.89
CA GLU A 106 44.07 -22.07 -9.60
C GLU A 106 43.00 -21.91 -10.69
N ASP A 107 42.46 -23.02 -11.21
CA ASP A 107 41.44 -23.04 -12.28
C ASP A 107 39.99 -23.15 -11.76
N SER A 108 39.78 -23.31 -10.44
CA SER A 108 38.43 -23.43 -9.86
C SER A 108 37.73 -22.07 -9.74
N SER A 109 36.41 -22.02 -9.88
CA SER A 109 35.66 -20.79 -9.59
C SER A 109 35.39 -20.64 -8.09
N LEU A 110 35.11 -19.42 -7.63
CA LEU A 110 34.69 -19.19 -6.24
C LEU A 110 33.46 -20.05 -5.86
N LEU A 111 32.53 -20.26 -6.79
CA LEU A 111 31.33 -21.07 -6.58
C LEU A 111 31.70 -22.53 -6.27
N GLU A 112 32.62 -23.10 -7.03
CA GLU A 112 33.10 -24.48 -6.84
C GLU A 112 33.83 -24.63 -5.50
N ARG A 113 34.69 -23.68 -5.15
CA ARG A 113 35.37 -23.67 -3.84
C ARG A 113 34.38 -23.62 -2.67
N VAL A 114 33.31 -22.85 -2.79
CA VAL A 114 32.22 -22.83 -1.81
C VAL A 114 31.50 -24.18 -1.77
N PHE A 115 31.21 -24.79 -2.91
CA PHE A 115 30.53 -26.10 -2.95
C PHE A 115 31.34 -27.23 -2.32
N ILE A 116 32.67 -27.21 -2.46
CA ILE A 116 33.58 -28.17 -1.81
C ILE A 116 33.54 -28.00 -0.28
N ASN A 117 33.59 -26.76 0.20
CA ASN A 117 33.63 -26.45 1.63
C ASN A 117 32.25 -26.49 2.32
N HIS A 118 31.18 -26.30 1.55
CA HIS A 118 29.80 -26.25 2.01
C HIS A 118 28.88 -27.13 1.15
N PRO A 119 28.93 -28.47 1.29
CA PRO A 119 28.13 -29.39 0.48
C PRO A 119 26.62 -29.17 0.55
N GLN A 120 26.11 -28.64 1.66
CA GLN A 120 24.71 -28.27 1.84
C GLN A 120 24.27 -27.12 0.90
N ILE A 121 25.18 -26.20 0.57
CA ILE A 121 24.92 -25.14 -0.40
C ILE A 121 24.87 -25.74 -1.80
N LYS A 122 25.84 -26.62 -2.12
CA LYS A 122 25.87 -27.34 -3.40
C LYS A 122 24.56 -28.09 -3.66
N ALA A 123 24.05 -28.80 -2.65
CA ALA A 123 22.80 -29.56 -2.80
C ALA A 123 21.59 -28.68 -3.17
N LYS A 124 21.51 -27.46 -2.62
CA LYS A 124 20.47 -26.48 -3.00
C LYS A 124 20.65 -26.00 -4.43
N PHE A 125 21.87 -25.66 -4.82
CA PHE A 125 22.17 -25.23 -6.19
C PHE A 125 21.93 -26.32 -7.24
N ASP A 126 22.32 -27.57 -6.96
CA ASP A 126 22.05 -28.71 -7.84
C ASP A 126 20.53 -28.89 -8.04
N LYS A 127 19.74 -28.75 -6.96
CA LYS A 127 18.27 -28.76 -7.03
C LYS A 127 17.74 -27.62 -7.89
N TRP A 128 18.21 -26.38 -7.69
CA TRP A 128 17.74 -25.23 -8.47
C TRP A 128 18.14 -25.31 -9.95
N GLN A 129 19.32 -25.85 -10.26
CA GLN A 129 19.75 -26.13 -11.64
C GLN A 129 18.81 -27.09 -12.38
N GLN A 130 18.28 -28.10 -11.68
CA GLN A 130 17.28 -29.00 -12.25
C GLN A 130 15.94 -28.29 -12.43
N LEU A 131 15.48 -27.59 -11.39
CA LEU A 131 14.18 -26.93 -11.40
C LEU A 131 14.07 -25.80 -12.42
N LYS A 132 15.16 -25.08 -12.72
CA LYS A 132 15.10 -23.92 -13.64
C LYS A 132 14.54 -24.25 -15.03
N GLU A 133 14.63 -25.52 -15.46
CA GLU A 133 14.09 -25.99 -16.74
C GLU A 133 12.69 -26.62 -16.62
N GLU A 134 12.24 -26.96 -15.41
CA GLU A 134 11.01 -27.71 -15.15
C GLU A 134 9.85 -26.83 -14.63
N ILE A 135 10.16 -25.73 -13.95
CA ILE A 135 9.17 -24.83 -13.34
C ILE A 135 9.29 -23.41 -13.86
N SER A 136 8.22 -22.63 -13.65
CA SER A 136 8.19 -21.21 -13.98
C SER A 136 9.11 -20.38 -13.09
N ILE A 137 9.54 -19.21 -13.58
CA ILE A 137 10.53 -18.34 -12.90
C ILE A 137 10.03 -17.89 -11.52
N ASP A 138 8.75 -17.54 -11.41
CA ASP A 138 8.09 -17.18 -10.15
C ASP A 138 8.19 -18.31 -9.11
N ARG A 139 7.94 -19.56 -9.53
CA ARG A 139 8.06 -20.75 -8.68
C ARG A 139 9.51 -21.04 -8.31
N LEU A 140 10.45 -20.82 -9.24
CA LEU A 140 11.89 -20.95 -8.97
C LEU A 140 12.34 -19.96 -7.89
N ILE A 141 11.97 -18.68 -8.03
CA ILE A 141 12.28 -17.63 -7.04
C ILE A 141 11.68 -17.99 -5.68
N ASN A 142 10.41 -18.39 -5.63
CA ASN A 142 9.77 -18.77 -4.37
C ASN A 142 10.42 -20.01 -3.72
N THR A 143 10.88 -20.97 -4.54
CA THR A 143 11.60 -22.15 -4.07
C THR A 143 12.96 -21.76 -3.47
N ILE A 144 13.71 -20.88 -4.12
CA ILE A 144 14.99 -20.34 -3.61
C ILE A 144 14.78 -19.64 -2.26
N LEU A 145 13.78 -18.76 -2.17
CA LEU A 145 13.43 -18.03 -0.94
C LEU A 145 13.12 -18.99 0.22
N THR A 146 12.34 -20.04 -0.07
CA THR A 146 11.95 -21.05 0.91
C THR A 146 13.15 -21.89 1.35
N ASP A 147 13.94 -22.41 0.40
CA ASP A 147 15.11 -23.24 0.68
C ASP A 147 16.18 -22.50 1.49
N CYS A 148 16.29 -21.17 1.31
CA CYS A 148 17.20 -20.31 2.07
C CYS A 148 16.64 -19.83 3.42
N GLY A 149 15.37 -20.09 3.72
CA GLY A 149 14.70 -19.53 4.91
C GLY A 149 14.60 -17.99 4.85
N ALA A 150 14.59 -17.41 3.66
CA ALA A 150 14.62 -15.95 3.46
C ALA A 150 13.42 -15.27 4.12
N TYR A 151 12.24 -15.87 4.06
CA TYR A 151 11.04 -15.37 4.73
C TYR A 151 11.26 -15.15 6.22
N THR A 152 11.88 -16.11 6.92
CA THR A 152 12.18 -15.98 8.35
C THR A 152 13.34 -15.02 8.63
N THR A 153 14.40 -15.07 7.82
CA THR A 153 15.62 -14.28 8.02
C THR A 153 15.38 -12.79 7.81
N TYR A 154 14.61 -12.42 6.76
CA TYR A 154 14.35 -11.03 6.42
C TYR A 154 13.20 -10.45 7.26
N LEU A 155 12.26 -11.28 7.75
CA LEU A 155 11.20 -10.86 8.68
C LEU A 155 11.73 -10.45 10.06
N ALA A 156 12.82 -11.07 10.52
CA ALA A 156 13.41 -10.79 11.83
C ALA A 156 14.11 -9.41 11.94
N GLY A 157 14.23 -8.65 10.83
CA GLY A 157 14.87 -7.34 10.77
C GLY A 157 13.91 -6.15 10.92
N THR A 158 14.48 -4.95 11.09
CA THR A 158 13.70 -3.70 11.02
C THR A 158 13.14 -3.53 9.60
N SER A 159 11.82 -3.46 9.45
CA SER A 159 11.09 -3.45 8.17
C SER A 159 10.86 -4.82 7.49
N GLY A 160 10.77 -5.90 8.26
CA GLY A 160 10.54 -7.25 7.73
C GLY A 160 9.31 -7.37 6.81
N GLU A 161 8.18 -6.77 7.19
CA GLU A 161 6.95 -6.76 6.38
C GLU A 161 7.15 -6.17 4.98
N GLN A 162 7.92 -5.08 4.86
CA GLN A 162 8.22 -4.49 3.55
C GLN A 162 9.06 -5.42 2.69
N ARG A 163 10.06 -6.07 3.27
CA ARG A 163 10.94 -6.97 2.50
C ARG A 163 10.14 -8.17 1.98
N LEU A 164 9.15 -8.63 2.74
CA LEU A 164 8.21 -9.64 2.29
C LEU A 164 7.31 -9.14 1.15
N ALA A 165 6.79 -7.91 1.25
CA ALA A 165 6.05 -7.29 0.16
C ALA A 165 6.91 -7.18 -1.12
N ASN A 166 8.19 -6.83 -0.98
CA ASN A 166 9.11 -6.76 -2.11
C ASN A 166 9.39 -8.14 -2.75
N PHE A 167 9.46 -9.21 -1.94
CA PHE A 167 9.54 -10.57 -2.48
C PHE A 167 8.28 -10.96 -3.26
N LYS A 168 7.09 -10.65 -2.72
CA LYS A 168 5.82 -10.91 -3.42
C LYS A 168 5.78 -10.17 -4.76
N LYS A 169 6.11 -8.89 -4.77
CA LYS A 169 6.18 -8.06 -5.97
C LYS A 169 7.18 -8.60 -7.00
N LEU A 170 8.34 -9.13 -6.57
CA LEU A 170 9.30 -9.76 -7.47
C LEU A 170 8.76 -11.08 -8.07
N ILE A 171 8.05 -11.88 -7.27
CA ILE A 171 7.39 -13.12 -7.73
C ILE A 171 6.30 -12.79 -8.74
N GLU A 172 5.47 -11.79 -8.48
CA GLU A 172 4.42 -11.31 -9.39
C GLU A 172 5.02 -10.78 -10.71
N ALA A 173 6.10 -10.00 -10.64
CA ALA A 173 6.82 -9.52 -11.82
C ALA A 173 7.38 -10.69 -12.65
N ALA A 174 7.91 -11.73 -12.00
CA ALA A 174 8.38 -12.94 -12.67
C ALA A 174 7.23 -13.75 -13.29
N ALA A 175 6.07 -13.79 -12.64
CA ALA A 175 4.88 -14.48 -13.15
C ALA A 175 4.35 -13.77 -14.41
N SER A 176 4.18 -12.45 -14.35
CA SER A 176 3.79 -11.63 -15.51
C SER A 176 4.80 -11.77 -16.67
N PHE A 177 6.10 -11.72 -16.40
CA PHE A 177 7.11 -11.96 -17.43
C PHE A 177 6.98 -13.35 -18.07
N THR A 178 6.74 -14.39 -17.26
CA THR A 178 6.58 -15.76 -17.75
C THR A 178 5.34 -15.91 -18.64
N GLN A 179 4.26 -15.19 -18.32
CA GLN A 179 3.04 -15.14 -19.15
C GLN A 179 3.29 -14.42 -20.48
N ASP A 180 3.96 -13.26 -20.45
CA ASP A 180 4.14 -12.40 -21.62
C ASP A 180 5.24 -12.88 -22.58
N GLN A 181 6.38 -13.31 -22.05
CA GLN A 181 7.61 -13.58 -22.81
C GLN A 181 8.07 -15.05 -22.72
N GLY A 182 7.35 -15.87 -21.97
CA GLY A 182 7.66 -17.28 -21.78
C GLY A 182 8.69 -17.56 -20.67
N ASN A 183 8.89 -18.84 -20.37
CA ASN A 183 9.71 -19.30 -19.25
C ASN A 183 11.21 -19.33 -19.59
N ASN A 184 11.83 -18.15 -19.74
CA ASN A 184 13.25 -18.03 -20.04
C ASN A 184 13.98 -17.21 -18.96
N LEU A 185 14.71 -17.93 -18.08
CA LEU A 185 15.43 -17.32 -16.97
C LEU A 185 16.52 -16.33 -17.43
N TYR A 186 17.18 -16.60 -18.56
CA TYR A 186 18.21 -15.71 -19.10
C TYR A 186 17.62 -14.37 -19.50
N LEU A 187 16.52 -14.37 -20.25
CA LEU A 187 15.85 -13.14 -20.69
C LEU A 187 15.26 -12.37 -19.51
N PHE A 188 14.74 -13.07 -18.50
CA PHE A 188 14.27 -12.43 -17.28
C PHE A 188 15.42 -11.77 -16.51
N LEU A 189 16.58 -12.44 -16.42
CA LEU A 189 17.76 -11.87 -15.77
C LEU A 189 18.25 -10.61 -16.50
N GLU A 190 18.35 -10.63 -17.84
CA GLU A 190 18.70 -9.44 -18.62
C GLU A 190 17.70 -8.29 -18.42
N ARG A 191 16.40 -8.61 -18.35
CA ARG A 191 15.38 -7.61 -18.06
C ARG A 191 15.54 -7.01 -16.66
N LEU A 192 15.81 -7.82 -15.65
CA LEU A 192 16.08 -7.34 -14.30
C LEU A 192 17.32 -6.44 -14.27
N GLU A 193 18.40 -6.81 -14.96
CA GLU A 193 19.60 -5.97 -15.09
C GLU A 193 19.29 -4.61 -15.72
N SER A 194 18.54 -4.59 -16.83
CA SER A 194 18.12 -3.34 -17.48
C SER A 194 17.34 -2.44 -16.53
N LEU A 195 16.38 -3.01 -15.79
CA LEU A 195 15.55 -2.26 -14.84
C LEU A 195 16.37 -1.71 -13.68
N MET A 196 17.35 -2.45 -13.20
CA MET A 196 18.28 -1.99 -12.16
C MET A 196 19.18 -0.85 -12.65
N GLU A 197 19.71 -0.96 -13.87
CA GLU A 197 20.54 0.09 -14.48
C GLU A 197 19.76 1.36 -14.83
N GLU A 198 18.50 1.21 -15.26
CA GLU A 198 17.58 2.32 -15.49
C GLU A 198 17.31 3.08 -14.19
N GLU A 199 16.97 2.37 -13.11
CA GLU A 199 16.81 2.98 -11.79
C GLU A 199 18.11 3.65 -11.28
N ASP A 200 19.29 3.11 -11.61
CA ASP A 200 20.59 3.70 -11.22
C ASP A 200 20.83 5.05 -11.90
N LYS A 201 20.54 5.15 -13.21
CA LYS A 201 20.66 6.41 -13.98
C LYS A 201 19.71 7.49 -13.44
N GLU A 202 18.55 7.10 -12.94
CA GLU A 202 17.57 8.02 -12.35
C GLU A 202 17.90 8.45 -10.92
N GLY A 203 18.60 7.59 -10.17
CA GLY A 203 19.09 7.87 -8.83
C GLY A 203 20.20 8.91 -8.78
N ASP A 204 21.14 8.87 -9.75
CA ASP A 204 22.35 9.70 -9.76
C ASP A 204 22.21 11.06 -10.48
N GLY A 205 21.05 11.34 -11.06
CA GLY A 205 20.70 12.67 -11.53
C GLY A 205 20.95 12.91 -13.01
N GLU A 206 19.96 12.56 -13.82
CA GLU A 206 19.47 13.31 -14.98
C GLU A 206 18.17 12.61 -15.39
N VAL A 207 17.02 13.11 -14.91
CA VAL A 207 15.73 12.60 -15.37
C VAL A 207 15.26 13.54 -16.47
N GLU A 208 15.53 13.16 -17.73
CA GLU A 208 14.56 13.40 -18.79
C GLU A 208 13.23 12.90 -18.24
N VAL A 209 12.27 13.80 -18.10
CA VAL A 209 10.93 13.46 -17.64
C VAL A 209 10.33 12.61 -18.74
N GLU A 210 10.53 11.29 -18.69
CA GLU A 210 9.85 10.38 -19.59
C GLU A 210 8.33 10.58 -19.45
N THR A 211 7.68 10.62 -20.59
CA THR A 211 6.22 10.66 -20.75
C THR A 211 5.63 9.30 -20.37
N GLY A 212 5.59 8.98 -19.07
CA GLY A 212 4.88 7.82 -18.55
C GLY A 212 3.65 8.21 -17.75
N ASN A 213 2.64 7.34 -17.75
CA ASN A 213 1.39 7.54 -17.02
C ASN A 213 1.51 7.05 -15.57
N TYR A 214 2.22 7.81 -14.73
CA TYR A 214 2.43 7.50 -13.31
C TYR A 214 2.55 8.77 -12.47
N VAL A 215 2.12 8.68 -11.21
CA VAL A 215 2.24 9.74 -10.21
C VAL A 215 3.70 9.93 -9.83
N ARG A 216 4.18 11.17 -9.85
CA ARG A 216 5.58 11.46 -9.50
C ARG A 216 5.73 11.82 -8.03
N LEU A 217 6.51 11.03 -7.29
CA LEU A 217 6.80 11.23 -5.89
C LEU A 217 8.18 11.86 -5.72
N MET A 218 8.27 13.09 -5.22
CA MET A 218 9.56 13.79 -5.14
C MET A 218 9.64 14.82 -4.02
N THR A 219 10.86 15.28 -3.72
CA THR A 219 11.04 16.40 -2.80
C THR A 219 10.81 17.74 -3.49
N VAL A 220 10.40 18.76 -2.74
CA VAL A 220 10.25 20.13 -3.27
C VAL A 220 11.55 20.67 -3.90
N HIS A 221 12.71 20.23 -3.40
CA HIS A 221 14.00 20.62 -3.99
C HIS A 221 14.22 19.97 -5.36
N ALA A 222 13.80 18.71 -5.53
CA ALA A 222 13.90 17.97 -6.78
C ALA A 222 12.90 18.45 -7.85
N SER A 223 11.81 19.12 -7.45
CA SER A 223 10.83 19.71 -8.38
C SER A 223 11.24 21.09 -8.91
N LYS A 224 12.41 21.63 -8.53
CA LYS A 224 12.85 22.96 -8.94
C LYS A 224 13.01 23.03 -10.46
N GLY A 225 12.29 23.95 -11.10
CA GLY A 225 12.30 24.11 -12.56
C GLY A 225 11.41 23.13 -13.32
N LYS A 226 10.61 22.31 -12.60
CA LYS A 226 9.54 21.48 -13.17
C LYS A 226 8.18 22.08 -12.80
N GLU A 227 7.18 21.87 -13.63
CA GLU A 227 5.79 22.31 -13.40
C GLU A 227 4.88 21.11 -13.68
N PHE A 228 3.77 21.04 -12.96
CA PHE A 228 2.83 19.93 -13.03
C PHE A 228 1.40 20.49 -13.02
N PRO A 229 0.49 19.93 -13.84
CA PRO A 229 -0.91 20.33 -13.81
C PRO A 229 -1.54 20.16 -12.42
N VAL A 230 -1.25 19.03 -11.77
CA VAL A 230 -1.79 18.70 -10.45
C VAL A 230 -0.68 18.46 -9.44
N VAL A 231 -0.73 19.17 -8.31
CA VAL A 231 0.27 19.05 -7.24
C VAL A 231 -0.38 18.78 -5.90
N PHE A 232 0.09 17.73 -5.22
CA PHE A 232 -0.21 17.45 -3.82
C PHE A 232 0.98 17.83 -2.95
N LEU A 233 0.83 18.83 -2.08
CA LEU A 233 1.79 19.13 -1.03
C LEU A 233 1.43 18.34 0.23
N ALA A 234 2.21 17.30 0.44
CA ALA A 234 2.06 16.36 1.55
C ALA A 234 2.76 16.86 2.82
N ASP A 235 2.25 16.40 3.97
CA ASP A 235 2.93 16.48 5.27
C ASP A 235 3.29 17.92 5.72
N LEU A 236 2.37 18.87 5.52
CA LEU A 236 2.63 20.30 5.77
C LEU A 236 2.90 20.65 7.25
N ASN A 237 2.52 19.78 8.20
CA ASN A 237 2.78 19.99 9.62
C ASN A 237 4.14 19.43 10.09
N ASN A 238 4.97 18.94 9.18
CA ASN A 238 6.26 18.39 9.52
C ASN A 238 7.23 19.49 9.99
N ALA A 239 7.62 19.41 11.26
CA ALA A 239 8.58 20.32 11.89
C ALA A 239 9.99 20.24 11.29
N GLY A 240 10.31 19.17 10.57
CA GLY A 240 11.67 18.81 10.19
C GLY A 240 12.57 18.53 11.41
N ASN A 241 13.82 18.16 11.14
CA ASN A 241 14.84 18.04 12.19
C ASN A 241 15.59 19.35 12.35
N SER A 242 15.12 20.21 13.27
CA SER A 242 15.78 21.49 13.60
C SER A 242 16.60 21.44 14.90
N ARG A 243 17.05 20.24 15.32
CA ARG A 243 17.91 20.13 16.49
C ARG A 243 19.27 20.76 16.19
N LEU A 244 19.45 22.00 16.63
CA LEU A 244 20.76 22.63 16.66
C LEU A 244 21.69 21.82 17.55
N GLY A 245 22.90 21.56 17.04
CA GLY A 245 23.92 20.82 17.75
C GLY A 245 24.51 21.60 18.94
N ASP A 246 25.38 20.91 19.66
CA ASP A 246 26.17 21.46 20.77
C ASP A 246 27.18 22.52 20.31
N PHE A 247 27.39 22.62 19.00
CA PHE A 247 28.25 23.56 18.32
C PHE A 247 27.48 24.21 17.16
N VAL A 248 27.51 25.54 17.09
CA VAL A 248 26.82 26.33 16.06
C VAL A 248 27.73 27.46 15.59
N CYS A 249 27.65 27.80 14.31
CA CYS A 249 28.37 28.94 13.76
C CYS A 249 27.47 29.70 12.78
N ASP A 250 27.51 31.02 12.84
CA ASP A 250 26.84 31.87 11.86
C ASP A 250 27.50 33.27 11.82
N GLU A 251 27.23 34.00 10.74
CA GLU A 251 27.59 35.40 10.64
C GLU A 251 26.62 36.27 11.45
N VAL A 252 27.14 37.02 12.41
CA VAL A 252 26.38 37.94 13.25
C VAL A 252 27.01 39.32 13.17
N ASN A 253 26.28 40.30 12.64
CA ASN A 253 26.74 41.68 12.43
C ASN A 253 28.03 41.79 11.59
N GLY A 254 28.14 41.03 10.49
CA GLY A 254 29.31 41.11 9.60
C GLY A 254 30.55 40.35 10.11
N ARG A 255 30.40 39.52 11.16
CA ARG A 255 31.50 38.74 11.74
C ARG A 255 31.06 37.30 11.96
N GLU A 256 31.91 36.37 11.58
CA GLU A 256 31.74 34.96 11.91
C GLU A 256 31.84 34.78 13.43
N GLN A 257 30.79 34.19 14.01
CA GLN A 257 30.75 33.86 15.42
C GLN A 257 30.49 32.38 15.60
N VAL A 258 31.02 31.84 16.70
CA VAL A 258 30.84 30.45 17.10
C VAL A 258 30.17 30.43 18.46
N GLY A 259 29.17 29.57 18.61
CA GLY A 259 28.52 29.27 19.86
C GLY A 259 28.64 27.79 20.18
N PHE A 260 28.89 27.44 21.44
CA PHE A 260 28.91 26.05 21.86
C PHE A 260 28.37 25.87 23.28
N THR A 261 27.93 24.65 23.58
CA THR A 261 27.59 24.23 24.94
C THR A 261 28.82 23.62 25.61
N TYR A 262 29.02 23.91 26.88
CA TYR A 262 30.16 23.42 27.67
C TYR A 262 29.70 23.06 29.09
N TYR A 263 30.56 22.41 29.86
CA TYR A 263 30.33 22.20 31.29
C TYR A 263 31.09 23.27 32.08
N ASN A 264 30.38 24.00 32.95
CA ASN A 264 30.98 25.00 33.81
C ASN A 264 31.76 24.36 34.97
N GLU A 265 32.33 25.18 35.86
CA GLU A 265 33.11 24.69 37.02
C GLU A 265 32.28 23.82 37.98
N ASP A 266 30.96 24.01 38.01
CA ASP A 266 30.01 23.24 38.82
C ASP A 266 29.55 21.93 38.13
N LEU A 267 30.15 21.57 36.98
CA LEU A 267 29.78 20.45 36.13
C LEU A 267 28.34 20.53 35.59
N GLU A 268 27.80 21.74 35.50
CA GLU A 268 26.50 22.01 34.89
C GLU A 268 26.66 22.41 33.43
N ARG A 269 25.68 22.03 32.60
CA ARG A 269 25.68 22.35 31.18
C ARG A 269 25.33 23.81 30.96
N ASP A 270 26.29 24.58 30.45
CA ASP A 270 26.16 25.99 30.14
C ASP A 270 26.44 26.27 28.63
N LYS A 271 26.25 27.52 28.20
CA LYS A 271 26.35 27.94 26.80
C LYS A 271 27.18 29.20 26.68
N THR A 272 27.94 29.34 25.60
CA THR A 272 28.61 30.62 25.33
C THR A 272 27.58 31.74 25.12
N SER A 273 27.99 32.97 25.42
CA SER A 273 27.15 34.17 25.25
C SER A 273 26.67 34.37 23.80
N SER A 274 27.46 33.93 22.82
CA SER A 274 27.14 33.96 21.39
C SER A 274 26.09 32.92 20.98
N TYR A 275 25.93 31.81 21.72
CA TYR A 275 25.08 30.68 21.32
C TYR A 275 23.62 31.09 21.13
N GLY A 276 23.06 31.87 22.07
CA GLY A 276 21.67 32.33 21.98
C GLY A 276 21.40 33.18 20.74
N ILE A 277 22.30 34.12 20.45
CA ILE A 277 22.17 35.02 19.30
C ILE A 277 22.26 34.25 17.98
N ILE A 278 23.24 33.35 17.86
CA ILE A 278 23.41 32.50 16.68
C ILE A 278 22.19 31.60 16.50
N LYS A 279 21.69 31.01 17.58
CA LYS A 279 20.50 30.16 17.56
C LYS A 279 19.28 30.91 17.04
N ASP A 280 19.04 32.13 17.52
CA ASP A 280 17.89 32.93 17.10
C ASP A 280 18.00 33.33 15.62
N ASN A 281 19.20 33.72 15.16
CA ASN A 281 19.47 34.01 13.75
C ASN A 281 19.27 32.79 12.84
N LEU A 282 19.80 31.62 13.22
CA LEU A 282 19.61 30.38 12.47
C LEU A 282 18.13 29.99 12.43
N SER A 283 17.41 30.11 13.55
CA SER A 283 15.97 29.85 13.57
C SER A 283 15.18 30.79 12.67
N LEU A 284 15.57 32.06 12.57
CA LEU A 284 14.97 33.02 11.63
C LEU A 284 15.28 32.64 10.18
N LYS A 285 16.53 32.29 9.86
CA LYS A 285 16.93 31.83 8.53
C LYS A 285 16.15 30.57 8.12
N ASP A 286 16.03 29.59 9.00
CA ASP A 286 15.27 28.35 8.78
C ASP A 286 13.79 28.63 8.52
N LYS A 287 13.18 29.58 9.24
CA LYS A 287 11.80 30.01 8.99
C LYS A 287 11.64 30.65 7.61
N MET A 288 12.58 31.52 7.22
CA MET A 288 12.55 32.17 5.91
C MET A 288 12.76 31.16 4.79
N GLU A 289 13.66 30.21 4.98
CA GLU A 289 13.87 29.13 4.00
C GLU A 289 12.65 28.22 3.91
N GLY A 290 12.03 27.86 5.03
CA GLY A 290 10.77 27.13 5.04
C GLY A 290 9.67 27.85 4.24
N LYS A 291 9.56 29.18 4.36
CA LYS A 291 8.60 29.98 3.57
C LYS A 291 8.91 29.93 2.07
N ARG A 292 10.19 30.00 1.70
CA ARG A 292 10.62 29.88 0.29
C ARG A 292 10.33 28.49 -0.27
N VAL A 293 10.62 27.44 0.49
CA VAL A 293 10.33 26.05 0.10
C VAL A 293 8.82 25.90 -0.11
N PHE A 294 7.98 26.38 0.81
CA PHE A 294 6.53 26.33 0.66
C PHE A 294 6.04 27.11 -0.57
N TYR A 295 6.57 28.32 -0.79
CA TYR A 295 6.26 29.13 -1.97
C TYR A 295 6.66 28.40 -3.26
N VAL A 296 7.87 27.85 -3.33
CA VAL A 296 8.35 27.10 -4.50
C VAL A 296 7.42 25.91 -4.77
N ALA A 297 7.06 25.16 -3.73
CA ALA A 297 6.19 23.99 -3.82
C ALA A 297 4.80 24.35 -4.37
N ALA A 298 4.15 25.36 -3.81
CA ALA A 298 2.82 25.80 -4.24
C ALA A 298 2.83 26.32 -5.68
N THR A 299 3.90 27.02 -6.08
CA THR A 299 4.09 27.57 -7.43
C THR A 299 4.65 26.55 -8.44
N ARG A 300 4.71 25.26 -8.12
CA ARG A 300 4.94 24.20 -9.13
C ARG A 300 3.66 23.78 -9.83
N THR A 301 2.52 24.22 -9.32
CA THR A 301 1.19 23.83 -9.79
C THR A 301 0.73 24.75 -10.90
N GLU A 302 0.15 24.19 -11.95
CA GLU A 302 -0.49 24.96 -13.02
C GLU A 302 -1.99 25.12 -12.77
N GLU A 303 -2.70 24.02 -12.49
CA GLU A 303 -4.17 24.00 -12.42
C GLU A 303 -4.69 23.71 -11.01
N MET A 304 -4.27 22.60 -10.39
CA MET A 304 -4.89 22.10 -9.14
C MET A 304 -3.87 21.85 -8.02
N LEU A 305 -4.02 22.56 -6.90
CA LEU A 305 -3.17 22.47 -5.73
C LEU A 305 -3.92 21.83 -4.54
N PHE A 306 -3.42 20.70 -4.08
CA PHE A 306 -3.90 20.01 -2.88
C PHE A 306 -2.91 20.20 -1.74
N LEU A 307 -3.39 20.58 -0.56
CA LEU A 307 -2.57 20.86 0.62
C LEU A 307 -3.01 19.94 1.76
N SER A 308 -2.10 19.09 2.26
CA SER A 308 -2.42 18.12 3.32
C SER A 308 -1.45 18.19 4.49
N GLY A 309 -1.97 18.04 5.71
CA GLY A 309 -1.17 17.96 6.93
C GLY A 309 -1.96 17.38 8.11
N ASP A 310 -1.28 16.61 8.96
CA ASP A 310 -1.86 16.06 10.18
C ASP A 310 -1.55 16.91 11.42
N VAL A 311 -2.49 17.01 12.34
CA VAL A 311 -2.32 17.72 13.62
C VAL A 311 -2.64 16.76 14.76
N ARG A 312 -1.79 16.74 15.79
CA ARG A 312 -2.03 15.95 17.00
C ARG A 312 -2.42 16.85 18.16
N ILE A 313 -3.52 16.49 18.83
CA ILE A 313 -3.97 17.12 20.07
C ILE A 313 -3.08 16.63 21.23
N LYS A 314 -2.59 17.54 22.05
CA LYS A 314 -1.79 17.22 23.23
C LYS A 314 -2.67 16.73 24.37
N SER A 315 -2.10 15.87 25.23
CA SER A 315 -2.79 15.35 26.42
C SER A 315 -3.22 16.41 27.45
N LYS A 316 -2.68 17.63 27.37
CA LYS A 316 -3.03 18.77 28.24
C LYS A 316 -3.94 19.81 27.56
N GLY A 317 -4.52 19.47 26.40
CA GLY A 317 -5.22 20.40 25.53
C GLY A 317 -4.24 21.17 24.62
N GLY A 318 -4.74 21.56 23.44
CA GLY A 318 -4.00 22.34 22.44
C GLY A 318 -3.30 21.53 21.35
N ILE A 319 -2.99 22.20 20.25
CA ILE A 319 -2.35 21.62 19.06
C ILE A 319 -0.91 22.10 18.90
N THR A 320 -0.21 21.55 17.90
CA THR A 320 1.05 22.12 17.41
C THR A 320 0.96 22.28 15.91
N LEU A 321 1.02 23.54 15.46
CA LEU A 321 1.15 23.87 14.06
C LEU A 321 2.60 24.28 13.78
N ASN A 322 3.20 23.62 12.79
CA ASN A 322 4.57 23.85 12.36
C ASN A 322 4.61 24.46 10.96
N HIS A 323 5.68 25.23 10.70
CA HIS A 323 6.09 25.76 9.40
C HIS A 323 4.93 26.09 8.44
N SER A 324 4.80 25.32 7.36
CA SER A 324 3.89 25.55 6.25
C SER A 324 2.43 25.50 6.66
N LEU A 325 2.02 24.49 7.43
CA LEU A 325 0.64 24.39 7.89
C LEU A 325 0.29 25.57 8.81
N LYS A 326 1.20 25.99 9.69
CA LYS A 326 0.99 27.17 10.54
C LYS A 326 0.76 28.43 9.72
N TRP A 327 1.59 28.67 8.70
CA TRP A 327 1.43 29.86 7.86
C TRP A 327 0.17 29.82 7.00
N LEU A 328 -0.20 28.64 6.51
CA LEU A 328 -1.43 28.42 5.76
C LEU A 328 -2.66 28.76 6.62
N MET A 329 -2.76 28.17 7.82
CA MET A 329 -3.88 28.41 8.74
C MET A 329 -3.97 29.88 9.14
N GLN A 330 -2.83 30.51 9.46
CA GLN A 330 -2.79 31.96 9.74
C GLN A 330 -3.26 32.80 8.55
N GLY A 331 -2.87 32.43 7.33
CA GLY A 331 -3.32 33.11 6.10
C GLY A 331 -4.82 32.97 5.85
N LEU A 332 -5.41 31.85 6.25
CA LEU A 332 -6.85 31.58 6.18
C LEU A 332 -7.65 32.20 7.35
N GLY A 333 -6.99 32.87 8.30
CA GLY A 333 -7.64 33.49 9.46
C GLY A 333 -7.96 32.50 10.59
N TYR A 334 -7.37 31.31 10.59
CA TYR A 334 -7.53 30.32 11.65
C TYR A 334 -6.43 30.48 12.70
N GLU A 335 -6.85 30.74 13.94
CA GLU A 335 -5.97 30.68 15.10
C GLU A 335 -5.94 29.26 15.70
N GLU A 336 -4.92 28.98 16.52
CA GLU A 336 -4.75 27.66 17.16
C GLU A 336 -5.96 27.30 18.04
N GLU A 337 -6.60 28.30 18.66
CA GLU A 337 -7.80 28.12 19.50
C GLU A 337 -9.01 27.68 18.68
N ASN A 338 -9.25 28.33 17.53
CA ASN A 338 -10.35 27.98 16.62
C ASN A 338 -10.24 26.54 16.11
N LEU A 339 -9.02 26.08 15.83
CA LEU A 339 -8.76 24.72 15.37
C LEU A 339 -8.91 23.68 16.49
N VAL A 340 -8.55 24.03 17.72
CA VAL A 340 -8.76 23.15 18.88
C VAL A 340 -10.24 22.98 19.15
N GLU A 341 -11.02 24.07 19.18
CA GLU A 341 -12.47 24.00 19.37
C GLU A 341 -13.14 23.16 18.29
N LEU A 342 -12.71 23.31 17.04
CA LEU A 342 -13.18 22.48 15.94
C LEU A 342 -12.81 21.00 16.07
N LEU A 343 -11.59 20.69 16.53
CA LEU A 343 -11.13 19.32 16.72
C LEU A 343 -11.70 18.67 18.00
N GLU A 344 -12.17 19.46 18.97
CA GLU A 344 -12.78 19.00 20.22
C GLU A 344 -14.32 18.92 20.16
N SER A 345 -14.95 19.39 19.08
CA SER A 345 -16.41 19.30 18.86
C SER A 345 -16.93 17.85 18.84
N GLU A 346 -18.25 17.62 18.81
CA GLU A 346 -18.79 16.28 18.53
C GLU A 346 -18.77 15.95 17.01
N GLU A 347 -18.60 16.95 16.15
CA GLU A 347 -18.52 16.75 14.70
C GLU A 347 -17.24 16.00 14.34
N GLU A 348 -17.36 14.89 13.62
CA GLU A 348 -16.21 14.09 13.19
C GLU A 348 -15.48 14.70 11.98
N TYR A 349 -16.18 15.54 11.20
CA TYR A 349 -15.66 16.24 10.04
C TYR A 349 -16.29 17.63 9.86
N LYS A 350 -15.60 18.50 9.12
CA LYS A 350 -16.11 19.81 8.68
C LYS A 350 -15.58 20.13 7.28
N ILE A 351 -16.49 20.56 6.41
CA ILE A 351 -16.18 21.12 5.10
C ILE A 351 -16.56 22.59 5.13
N GLU A 352 -15.64 23.47 4.76
CA GLU A 352 -15.87 24.90 4.71
C GLU A 352 -15.31 25.47 3.42
N GLU A 353 -16.15 26.18 2.67
CA GLU A 353 -15.70 26.98 1.53
C GLU A 353 -15.30 28.37 2.04
N ILE A 354 -14.00 28.65 2.00
CA ILE A 354 -13.43 29.94 2.42
C ILE A 354 -13.24 30.79 1.18
N ALA A 355 -14.07 31.82 1.03
CA ALA A 355 -13.90 32.85 0.02
C ALA A 355 -12.86 33.89 0.50
N GLY A 356 -11.65 33.81 -0.02
CA GLY A 356 -10.59 34.79 0.18
C GLY A 356 -10.57 35.87 -0.91
N GLU A 357 -9.74 36.89 -0.71
CA GLU A 357 -9.52 37.97 -1.69
C GLU A 357 -8.98 37.46 -3.04
N TYR A 358 -8.38 36.26 -3.05
CA TYR A 358 -7.69 35.68 -4.20
C TYR A 358 -8.32 34.37 -4.72
N GLY A 359 -9.44 33.92 -4.16
CA GLY A 359 -10.09 32.67 -4.61
C GLY A 359 -10.92 31.98 -3.53
N LYS A 360 -11.55 30.87 -3.93
CA LYS A 360 -12.30 29.97 -3.05
C LYS A 360 -11.40 28.80 -2.65
N PHE A 361 -11.34 28.51 -1.36
CA PHE A 361 -10.61 27.37 -0.81
C PHE A 361 -11.60 26.40 -0.18
N ASN A 362 -11.54 25.13 -0.57
CA ASN A 362 -12.28 24.07 0.10
C ASN A 362 -11.41 23.53 1.24
N LEU A 363 -11.76 23.89 2.47
CA LEU A 363 -11.10 23.39 3.67
C LEU A 363 -11.87 22.17 4.17
N ARG A 364 -11.23 21.01 4.13
CA ARG A 364 -11.74 19.75 4.69
C ARG A 364 -10.94 19.40 5.95
N ILE A 365 -11.63 19.27 7.08
CA ILE A 365 -11.03 18.89 8.37
C ILE A 365 -11.75 17.64 8.85
N SER A 366 -11.00 16.60 9.23
CA SER A 366 -11.56 15.36 9.77
C SER A 366 -10.72 14.84 10.93
N LYS A 367 -11.39 14.23 11.91
CA LYS A 367 -10.78 13.53 13.05
C LYS A 367 -10.37 12.11 12.68
N ASN A 368 -11.02 11.53 11.67
CA ASN A 368 -10.73 10.20 11.15
C ASN A 368 -10.41 10.29 9.65
N PRO A 369 -9.14 10.10 9.24
CA PRO A 369 -8.74 10.19 7.84
C PRO A 369 -9.52 9.27 6.90
N ARG A 370 -10.05 8.14 7.40
CA ARG A 370 -10.84 7.18 6.61
C ARG A 370 -12.22 7.71 6.20
N GLN A 371 -12.74 8.73 6.88
CA GLN A 371 -14.03 9.35 6.53
C GLN A 371 -13.92 10.34 5.35
N ILE A 372 -12.71 10.79 4.99
CA ILE A 372 -12.54 11.72 3.86
C ILE A 372 -12.86 11.03 2.53
N THR A 373 -12.58 9.73 2.42
CA THR A 373 -12.94 8.88 1.27
C THR A 373 -14.44 8.54 1.22
N GLU A 374 -15.12 8.50 2.37
CA GLU A 374 -16.58 8.27 2.44
C GLU A 374 -17.38 9.50 1.95
N ILE A 375 -16.80 10.70 2.09
CA ILE A 375 -17.41 11.97 1.67
C ILE A 375 -17.38 12.19 0.15
N GLU A 376 -16.33 11.73 -0.55
CA GLU A 376 -16.28 11.81 -2.03
C GLU A 376 -17.39 10.95 -2.65
N LYS A 377 -17.68 9.79 -2.02
CA LYS A 377 -18.81 8.93 -2.39
C LYS A 377 -20.17 9.56 -2.06
N GLU A 378 -20.31 10.33 -0.96
CA GLU A 378 -21.56 11.04 -0.61
C GLU A 378 -21.87 12.22 -1.56
N GLU A 379 -20.86 12.99 -2.01
CA GLU A 379 -21.04 14.08 -3.00
C GLU A 379 -21.47 13.52 -4.38
N GLU A 380 -20.85 12.43 -4.85
CA GLU A 380 -21.28 11.71 -6.06
C GLU A 380 -22.69 11.12 -5.92
N PHE A 381 -23.05 10.62 -4.73
CA PHE A 381 -24.37 10.04 -4.49
C PHE A 381 -25.49 11.08 -4.52
N GLU A 382 -25.30 12.31 -4.03
CA GLU A 382 -26.31 13.37 -4.11
C GLU A 382 -26.54 13.84 -5.56
N GLU A 383 -25.51 13.87 -6.42
CA GLU A 383 -25.69 14.13 -7.87
C GLU A 383 -26.45 12.99 -8.57
N VAL A 384 -26.15 11.73 -8.24
CA VAL A 384 -26.87 10.56 -8.77
C VAL A 384 -28.33 10.48 -8.29
N LYS A 385 -28.62 10.98 -7.09
CA LYS A 385 -29.96 11.03 -6.49
C LYS A 385 -30.88 12.04 -7.18
N GLU A 386 -30.34 13.16 -7.69
CA GLU A 386 -31.09 14.10 -8.53
C GLU A 386 -31.44 13.49 -9.90
N GLU A 387 -30.61 12.61 -10.45
CA GLU A 387 -30.89 11.89 -11.71
C GLU A 387 -31.86 10.71 -11.53
N LEU A 388 -31.88 10.04 -10.37
CA LEU A 388 -32.67 8.83 -10.11
C LEU A 388 -33.94 9.04 -9.28
N ALA A 389 -34.46 10.27 -9.17
CA ALA A 389 -35.61 10.61 -8.32
C ALA A 389 -36.80 9.63 -8.40
N VAL A 390 -36.79 8.65 -7.50
CA VAL A 390 -37.94 7.85 -7.09
C VAL A 390 -38.04 8.06 -5.58
N GLU A 391 -39.04 8.83 -5.15
CA GLU A 391 -39.41 8.90 -3.74
C GLU A 391 -39.98 7.53 -3.33
N ILE A 392 -39.27 6.80 -2.48
CA ILE A 392 -39.78 5.58 -1.86
C ILE A 392 -40.38 5.98 -0.50
N GLU A 393 -41.71 5.89 -0.36
CA GLU A 393 -42.37 6.10 0.92
C GLU A 393 -42.10 4.91 1.86
N PRO A 394 -41.68 5.14 3.13
CA PRO A 394 -41.29 4.07 4.06
C PRO A 394 -42.38 3.04 4.39
N ASP A 395 -43.65 3.36 4.13
CA ASP A 395 -44.81 2.58 4.56
C ASP A 395 -45.24 1.48 3.56
N GLU A 396 -44.62 1.38 2.37
CA GLU A 396 -44.94 0.35 1.38
C GLU A 396 -44.10 -0.94 1.49
N PHE A 397 -43.08 -0.98 2.36
CA PHE A 397 -42.26 -2.18 2.55
C PHE A 397 -43.01 -3.25 3.38
N LYS A 398 -43.87 -4.04 2.73
CA LYS A 398 -44.33 -5.35 3.23
C LYS A 398 -43.54 -6.45 2.55
N LEU A 399 -42.32 -6.69 3.03
CA LEU A 399 -41.63 -7.95 2.76
C LEU A 399 -42.35 -9.06 3.54
N ASP A 400 -42.92 -10.02 2.82
CA ASP A 400 -43.17 -11.36 3.34
C ASP A 400 -41.86 -12.13 3.06
N PRO A 401 -40.95 -12.28 4.05
CA PRO A 401 -39.62 -12.82 3.77
C PRO A 401 -39.74 -14.31 3.40
N LYS A 402 -39.55 -14.62 2.12
CA LYS A 402 -39.15 -15.96 1.71
C LYS A 402 -37.63 -16.03 1.80
N VAL A 403 -37.14 -16.57 2.91
CA VAL A 403 -35.73 -16.93 3.05
C VAL A 403 -35.53 -18.26 2.32
N VAL A 404 -34.82 -18.22 1.19
CA VAL A 404 -34.35 -19.42 0.48
C VAL A 404 -32.85 -19.47 0.70
N PHE A 405 -32.40 -20.42 1.52
CA PHE A 405 -30.97 -20.61 1.73
C PHE A 405 -30.38 -21.33 0.50
N PRO A 406 -29.17 -20.99 0.03
CA PRO A 406 -28.50 -21.77 -1.02
C PRO A 406 -28.37 -23.26 -0.65
N SER A 407 -28.21 -23.56 0.64
CA SER A 407 -28.21 -24.93 1.18
C SER A 407 -29.55 -25.66 1.07
N SER A 408 -30.65 -24.95 0.86
CA SER A 408 -31.98 -25.52 0.63
C SER A 408 -32.29 -25.82 -0.85
N LEU A 409 -31.40 -25.41 -1.78
CA LEU A 409 -31.44 -25.77 -3.19
C LEU A 409 -30.74 -27.12 -3.47
N ALA A 410 -29.86 -27.55 -2.55
CA ALA A 410 -29.35 -28.91 -2.52
C ALA A 410 -30.32 -29.76 -1.68
N GLU A 411 -30.96 -30.76 -2.27
CA GLU A 411 -31.58 -31.83 -1.48
C GLU A 411 -30.47 -32.61 -0.75
N GLU A 412 -29.99 -32.10 0.39
CA GLU A 412 -29.12 -32.86 1.29
C GLU A 412 -29.95 -33.50 2.41
N GLU A 413 -30.10 -34.83 2.34
CA GLU A 413 -30.45 -35.59 3.52
C GLU A 413 -29.33 -35.46 4.56
N SER A 414 -29.73 -34.93 5.73
CA SER A 414 -29.06 -35.09 7.03
C SER A 414 -27.77 -34.31 7.26
N TYR A 415 -27.86 -33.12 7.88
CA TYR A 415 -27.08 -32.73 9.08
C TYR A 415 -27.79 -31.56 9.80
N HIS A 416 -28.94 -31.83 10.41
CA HIS A 416 -29.43 -31.00 11.50
C HIS A 416 -28.99 -31.62 12.83
N ASN A 417 -28.11 -30.94 13.57
CA ASN A 417 -28.37 -30.65 14.98
C ASN A 417 -27.33 -29.70 15.61
N GLU A 418 -27.87 -28.83 16.47
CA GLU A 418 -27.25 -27.99 17.50
C GLU A 418 -26.55 -26.69 17.07
N MET A 419 -27.37 -25.73 16.63
CA MET A 419 -27.09 -24.31 16.87
C MET A 419 -27.17 -24.01 18.37
N VAL A 420 -26.08 -23.56 18.97
CA VAL A 420 -26.10 -22.87 20.26
C VAL A 420 -26.32 -21.38 20.03
N LYS A 421 -27.47 -20.90 20.50
CA LYS A 421 -27.73 -19.49 20.81
C LYS A 421 -26.81 -19.08 21.94
N GLU A 422 -25.95 -18.07 21.76
CA GLU A 422 -25.50 -17.26 22.88
C GLU A 422 -25.56 -15.77 22.54
N GLU A 423 -26.56 -15.13 23.15
CA GLU A 423 -26.64 -13.69 23.39
C GLU A 423 -25.45 -13.26 24.26
N VAL A 424 -24.76 -12.19 23.87
CA VAL A 424 -23.64 -11.63 24.66
C VAL A 424 -24.21 -10.91 25.88
N ALA A 425 -24.09 -11.53 27.05
CA ALA A 425 -24.26 -10.90 28.37
C ALA A 425 -22.90 -10.75 29.07
N VAL A 426 -22.63 -9.54 29.56
CA VAL A 426 -21.44 -9.16 30.33
C VAL A 426 -21.48 -9.81 31.73
N THR A 427 -20.41 -10.51 32.17
CA THR A 427 -19.65 -10.27 33.43
C THR A 427 -18.66 -11.40 33.83
N LYS A 428 -17.44 -10.97 34.18
CA LYS A 428 -16.48 -11.38 35.25
C LYS A 428 -16.09 -12.86 35.52
N GLU A 429 -14.76 -13.07 35.52
CA GLU A 429 -13.90 -13.91 36.40
C GLU A 429 -14.31 -15.39 36.59
N THR A 430 -13.49 -16.44 36.38
CA THR A 430 -12.19 -16.71 36.99
C THR A 430 -11.63 -18.04 36.43
N ASP A 431 -10.31 -18.10 36.23
CA ASP A 431 -9.35 -19.20 36.42
C ASP A 431 -9.56 -20.67 35.95
N ASN A 432 -8.51 -21.11 35.23
CA ASN A 432 -7.78 -22.39 35.34
C ASN A 432 -8.36 -23.69 34.73
N LYS A 433 -7.86 -24.11 33.55
CA LYS A 433 -6.70 -25.03 33.39
C LYS A 433 -6.53 -25.50 31.93
N LEU A 434 -5.26 -25.52 31.52
CA LEU A 434 -4.70 -25.95 30.25
C LEU A 434 -5.09 -27.38 29.78
N ASN A 435 -5.31 -27.45 28.46
CA ASN A 435 -5.11 -28.54 27.48
C ASN A 435 -6.34 -29.35 27.03
N GLU A 436 -6.97 -28.87 25.95
CA GLU A 436 -7.25 -29.60 24.70
C GLU A 436 -7.78 -28.57 23.67
N ILE A 437 -6.86 -27.92 22.94
CA ILE A 437 -7.17 -27.08 21.77
C ILE A 437 -6.52 -27.78 20.58
N GLU A 438 -7.33 -28.17 19.59
CA GLU A 438 -7.05 -28.16 18.14
C GLU A 438 -7.97 -29.17 17.41
N VAL A 439 -9.27 -28.84 17.25
CA VAL A 439 -10.09 -29.42 16.16
C VAL A 439 -11.18 -28.44 15.67
N SER A 440 -11.55 -27.39 16.40
CA SER A 440 -12.61 -26.45 15.97
C SER A 440 -12.15 -25.44 14.90
N PHE A 441 -10.92 -24.90 15.02
CA PHE A 441 -10.40 -23.87 14.11
C PHE A 441 -10.18 -24.33 12.66
N LEU A 442 -9.95 -25.63 12.43
CA LEU A 442 -9.66 -26.16 11.09
C LEU A 442 -10.94 -26.35 10.26
N LYS A 443 -12.06 -26.70 10.88
CA LYS A 443 -13.36 -26.85 10.19
C LYS A 443 -14.00 -25.52 9.84
N GLU A 444 -13.82 -24.50 10.68
CA GLU A 444 -14.26 -23.14 10.36
C GLU A 444 -13.56 -22.62 9.11
N LYS A 445 -12.23 -22.82 8.99
CA LYS A 445 -11.47 -22.36 7.82
C LYS A 445 -11.89 -23.04 6.51
N GLU A 446 -12.14 -24.35 6.51
CA GLU A 446 -12.64 -25.06 5.33
C GLU A 446 -14.03 -24.55 4.92
N ALA A 447 -14.93 -24.34 5.89
CA ALA A 447 -16.28 -23.84 5.64
C ALA A 447 -16.29 -22.39 5.14
N THR A 448 -15.45 -21.51 5.73
CA THR A 448 -15.28 -20.13 5.26
C THR A 448 -14.71 -20.10 3.86
N LEU A 449 -13.68 -20.90 3.58
CA LEU A 449 -13.07 -20.97 2.23
C LEU A 449 -14.05 -21.53 1.19
N LYS A 450 -14.86 -22.54 1.56
CA LYS A 450 -15.96 -23.03 0.71
C LYS A 450 -16.94 -21.89 0.38
N GLY A 451 -17.35 -21.13 1.39
CA GLY A 451 -18.25 -20.00 1.23
C GLY A 451 -17.69 -18.94 0.29
N THR A 452 -16.45 -18.51 0.51
CA THR A 452 -15.77 -17.53 -0.35
C THR A 452 -15.68 -17.97 -1.80
N LEU A 453 -15.31 -19.24 -2.05
CA LEU A 453 -15.21 -19.77 -3.41
C LEU A 453 -16.57 -19.87 -4.13
N VAL A 454 -17.65 -20.19 -3.39
CA VAL A 454 -19.01 -20.22 -3.96
C VAL A 454 -19.51 -18.80 -4.22
N HIS A 455 -19.27 -17.86 -3.29
CA HIS A 455 -19.61 -16.43 -3.45
C HIS A 455 -18.99 -15.87 -4.72
N GLU A 456 -17.67 -15.99 -4.86
CA GLU A 456 -16.92 -15.45 -6.00
C GLU A 456 -17.31 -16.12 -7.32
N ALA A 457 -17.69 -17.41 -7.31
CA ALA A 457 -18.23 -18.08 -8.48
C ALA A 457 -19.59 -17.51 -8.92
N ILE A 458 -20.50 -17.28 -7.97
CA ILE A 458 -21.83 -16.74 -8.23
C ILE A 458 -21.74 -15.28 -8.70
N GLU A 459 -20.83 -14.50 -8.10
CA GLU A 459 -20.52 -13.14 -8.51
C GLU A 459 -20.06 -13.11 -9.97
N LEU A 460 -19.07 -13.94 -10.33
CA LEU A 460 -18.57 -14.02 -11.71
C LEU A 460 -19.66 -14.43 -12.70
N LEU A 461 -20.53 -15.38 -12.34
CA LEU A 461 -21.69 -15.76 -13.16
C LEU A 461 -22.67 -14.59 -13.35
N SER A 462 -22.88 -13.78 -12.32
CA SER A 462 -23.78 -12.62 -12.38
C SER A 462 -23.29 -11.49 -13.28
N THR A 463 -21.97 -11.41 -13.53
CA THR A 463 -21.38 -10.44 -14.46
C THR A 463 -21.51 -10.84 -15.94
N GLY A 464 -22.08 -12.01 -16.23
CA GLY A 464 -22.28 -12.50 -17.60
C GLY A 464 -21.01 -13.06 -18.28
N ASN A 465 -19.94 -13.29 -17.51
CA ASN A 465 -18.71 -13.90 -18.00
C ASN A 465 -18.78 -15.44 -17.93
N GLU A 466 -18.11 -16.13 -18.86
CA GLU A 466 -17.90 -17.59 -18.71
C GLU A 466 -17.01 -17.84 -17.48
N LEU A 467 -17.49 -18.67 -16.55
CA LEU A 467 -16.76 -18.99 -15.33
C LEU A 467 -15.56 -19.90 -15.63
N ASP A 468 -14.35 -19.33 -15.58
CA ASP A 468 -13.12 -20.11 -15.57
C ASP A 468 -12.89 -20.71 -14.18
N ARG A 469 -13.34 -21.96 -14.01
CA ARG A 469 -13.23 -22.71 -12.76
C ARG A 469 -11.77 -22.91 -12.34
N ASP A 470 -10.85 -23.10 -13.29
CA ASP A 470 -9.44 -23.26 -12.96
C ASP A 470 -8.84 -21.95 -12.45
N TYR A 471 -9.25 -20.82 -13.02
CA TYR A 471 -8.87 -19.49 -12.51
C TYR A 471 -9.36 -19.28 -11.07
N LEU A 472 -10.64 -19.52 -10.78
CA LEU A 472 -11.24 -19.38 -9.44
C LEU A 472 -10.45 -20.13 -8.36
N PHE A 473 -10.11 -21.40 -8.59
CA PHE A 473 -9.34 -22.18 -7.63
C PHE A 473 -7.86 -21.77 -7.56
N ASN A 474 -7.28 -21.26 -8.65
CA ASN A 474 -5.89 -20.84 -8.67
C ASN A 474 -5.65 -19.54 -7.88
N CYS A 475 -6.68 -18.71 -7.69
CA CYS A 475 -6.65 -17.54 -6.81
C CYS A 475 -6.58 -17.91 -5.32
N HIS A 476 -7.06 -19.09 -4.92
CA HIS A 476 -7.18 -19.52 -3.52
C HIS A 476 -6.44 -20.83 -3.23
N LEU A 477 -5.11 -20.84 -3.41
CA LEU A 477 -4.28 -22.05 -3.32
C LEU A 477 -4.41 -22.84 -2.01
N GLU A 478 -4.91 -22.21 -0.95
CA GLU A 478 -5.26 -22.83 0.33
C GLU A 478 -6.26 -23.99 0.18
N TYR A 479 -7.08 -24.03 -0.88
CA TYR A 479 -8.01 -25.14 -1.13
C TYR A 479 -7.29 -26.49 -1.24
N LYS A 480 -6.01 -26.49 -1.64
CA LYS A 480 -5.18 -27.70 -1.79
C LYS A 480 -4.89 -28.39 -0.46
N GLU A 481 -5.06 -27.69 0.66
CA GLU A 481 -4.96 -28.24 2.01
C GLU A 481 -6.20 -29.07 2.39
N TYR A 482 -7.30 -28.97 1.62
CA TYR A 482 -8.60 -29.60 1.89
C TYR A 482 -9.02 -30.55 0.74
N PRO A 483 -8.67 -31.85 0.83
CA PRO A 483 -9.03 -32.83 -0.19
C PRO A 483 -10.56 -32.97 -0.35
N GLY A 484 -11.08 -32.67 -1.54
CA GLY A 484 -12.51 -32.78 -1.86
C GLY A 484 -13.27 -31.45 -1.86
N LEU A 485 -12.68 -30.36 -1.34
CA LEU A 485 -13.30 -29.03 -1.33
C LEU A 485 -13.62 -28.55 -2.75
N ARG A 486 -12.69 -28.75 -3.70
CA ARG A 486 -12.89 -28.39 -5.11
C ARG A 486 -14.10 -29.08 -5.73
N ALA A 487 -14.21 -30.40 -5.56
CA ALA A 487 -15.35 -31.16 -6.09
C ALA A 487 -16.68 -30.71 -5.46
N ASN A 488 -16.68 -30.40 -4.16
CA ASN A 488 -17.87 -29.91 -3.46
C ASN A 488 -18.31 -28.52 -3.93
N VAL A 489 -17.37 -27.63 -4.23
CA VAL A 489 -17.65 -26.28 -4.74
C VAL A 489 -18.11 -26.36 -6.19
N GLU A 490 -17.45 -27.17 -7.03
CA GLU A 490 -17.85 -27.40 -8.43
C GLU A 490 -19.28 -27.97 -8.51
N GLU A 491 -19.67 -28.90 -7.64
CA GLU A 491 -21.04 -29.43 -7.59
C GLU A 491 -22.09 -28.36 -7.24
N VAL A 492 -21.74 -27.41 -6.35
CA VAL A 492 -22.64 -26.29 -6.00
C VAL A 492 -22.78 -25.35 -7.18
N ILE A 493 -21.69 -25.02 -7.86
CA ILE A 493 -21.67 -24.17 -9.06
C ILE A 493 -22.53 -24.80 -10.16
N ASP A 494 -22.36 -26.10 -10.44
CA ASP A 494 -23.15 -26.81 -11.44
C ASP A 494 -24.66 -26.70 -11.17
N LYS A 495 -25.07 -26.84 -9.91
CA LYS A 495 -26.50 -26.72 -9.52
C LYS A 495 -27.03 -25.30 -9.66
N VAL A 496 -26.20 -24.28 -9.43
CA VAL A 496 -26.58 -22.88 -9.60
C VAL A 496 -26.74 -22.54 -11.09
N GLU A 497 -25.81 -22.98 -11.94
CA GLU A 497 -25.88 -22.80 -13.40
C GLU A 497 -27.12 -23.50 -14.01
N GLU A 498 -27.51 -24.67 -13.48
CA GLU A 498 -28.70 -25.40 -13.93
C GLU A 498 -30.03 -24.86 -13.37
N CYS A 499 -30.00 -23.93 -12.41
CA CYS A 499 -31.21 -23.42 -11.75
C CYS A 499 -32.00 -22.47 -12.65
N PRO A 500 -33.25 -22.80 -13.05
CA PRO A 500 -34.05 -21.94 -13.93
C PRO A 500 -34.39 -20.58 -13.31
N GLU A 501 -34.63 -20.54 -12.00
CA GLU A 501 -34.95 -19.32 -11.27
C GLU A 501 -33.75 -18.36 -11.22
N PHE A 502 -32.55 -18.89 -11.01
CA PHE A 502 -31.32 -18.09 -11.01
C PHE A 502 -31.00 -17.54 -12.41
N ASN A 503 -31.15 -18.37 -13.45
CA ASN A 503 -30.98 -17.91 -14.83
C ASN A 503 -32.00 -16.82 -15.21
N ALA A 504 -33.25 -16.92 -14.75
CA ALA A 504 -34.25 -15.87 -14.97
C ALA A 504 -33.88 -14.54 -14.30
N ILE A 505 -33.21 -14.58 -13.14
CA ILE A 505 -32.67 -13.39 -12.47
C ILE A 505 -31.54 -12.78 -13.30
N LEU A 506 -30.61 -13.58 -13.82
CA LEU A 506 -29.50 -13.09 -14.64
C LEU A 506 -29.93 -12.54 -16.00
N GLU A 507 -31.02 -13.07 -16.57
CA GLU A 507 -31.62 -12.55 -17.81
C GLU A 507 -32.40 -11.22 -17.58
N SER A 508 -32.69 -10.87 -16.33
CA SER A 508 -33.35 -9.61 -15.95
C SER A 508 -32.36 -8.45 -15.80
N GLU A 509 -32.87 -7.22 -15.65
CA GLU A 509 -32.01 -6.07 -15.34
C GLU A 509 -31.45 -6.23 -13.92
N CYS A 510 -30.17 -6.60 -13.81
CA CYS A 510 -29.51 -6.85 -12.54
C CYS A 510 -28.22 -6.02 -12.36
N LYS A 511 -27.84 -5.82 -11.09
CA LYS A 511 -26.65 -5.09 -10.63
C LYS A 511 -26.02 -5.86 -9.47
N PRO A 512 -24.82 -6.45 -9.62
CA PRO A 512 -24.11 -7.12 -8.53
C PRO A 512 -23.37 -6.11 -7.63
N GLU A 513 -23.05 -6.54 -6.40
CA GLU A 513 -22.22 -5.84 -5.41
C GLU A 513 -22.64 -4.36 -5.20
N VAL A 514 -23.92 -4.15 -4.95
CA VAL A 514 -24.50 -2.81 -4.73
C VAL A 514 -24.22 -2.39 -3.29
N GLU A 515 -23.25 -1.50 -3.11
CA GLU A 515 -23.03 -0.86 -1.80
C GLU A 515 -24.29 -0.11 -1.36
N PHE A 516 -24.74 -0.37 -0.13
CA PHE A 516 -25.83 0.38 0.49
C PHE A 516 -25.39 1.02 1.80
N TYR A 517 -26.01 2.16 2.07
CA TYR A 517 -25.81 2.89 3.30
C TYR A 517 -27.18 3.28 3.87
N TYR A 518 -27.47 2.82 5.08
CA TYR A 518 -28.74 3.03 5.74
C TYR A 518 -28.54 3.47 7.18
N LYS A 519 -29.27 4.50 7.62
CA LYS A 519 -29.16 5.02 8.98
C LYS A 519 -30.36 4.58 9.81
N ARG A 520 -30.16 3.60 10.71
CA ARG A 520 -31.20 3.11 11.63
C ARG A 520 -30.98 3.70 13.02
N GLU A 521 -31.96 4.44 13.53
CA GLU A 521 -31.92 5.05 14.87
C GLU A 521 -30.64 5.87 15.15
N GLY A 522 -30.11 6.54 14.12
CA GLY A 522 -28.91 7.37 14.23
C GLY A 522 -27.59 6.61 14.10
N GLN A 523 -27.60 5.27 14.05
CA GLN A 523 -26.41 4.47 13.78
C GLN A 523 -26.31 4.16 12.27
N PRO A 524 -25.16 4.45 11.63
CA PRO A 524 -24.94 4.07 10.25
C PRO A 524 -24.76 2.55 10.14
N ILE A 525 -25.50 1.95 9.23
CA ILE A 525 -25.38 0.57 8.81
C ILE A 525 -25.01 0.62 7.34
N SER A 526 -23.84 0.09 7.01
CA SER A 526 -23.35 -0.02 5.64
C SER A 526 -23.06 -1.46 5.33
N GLY A 527 -23.31 -1.87 4.10
CA GLY A 527 -23.02 -3.20 3.61
C GLY A 527 -23.01 -3.23 2.10
N SER A 528 -22.66 -4.38 1.54
CA SER A 528 -22.95 -4.70 0.15
C SER A 528 -24.24 -5.49 0.08
N ILE A 529 -25.03 -5.24 -0.95
CA ILE A 529 -26.05 -6.17 -1.44
C ILE A 529 -25.39 -6.95 -2.56
N ASP A 530 -25.32 -8.25 -2.41
CA ASP A 530 -24.68 -9.13 -3.38
C ASP A 530 -25.30 -9.00 -4.79
N LEU A 531 -26.63 -8.92 -4.90
CA LEU A 531 -27.31 -8.71 -6.18
C LEU A 531 -28.66 -7.99 -6.05
N LEU A 532 -28.83 -6.94 -6.85
CA LEU A 532 -30.09 -6.22 -7.03
C LEU A 532 -30.65 -6.51 -8.43
N PHE A 533 -31.90 -6.97 -8.56
CA PHE A 533 -32.50 -7.26 -9.87
C PHE A 533 -33.95 -6.78 -9.98
N LYS A 534 -34.44 -6.55 -11.20
CA LYS A 534 -35.86 -6.28 -11.43
C LYS A 534 -36.65 -7.57 -11.58
N ASP A 535 -37.65 -7.75 -10.73
CA ASP A 535 -38.53 -8.91 -10.80
C ASP A 535 -39.52 -8.85 -11.97
N GLU A 536 -40.34 -9.88 -12.14
CA GLU A 536 -41.34 -9.98 -13.21
C GLU A 536 -42.39 -8.83 -13.19
N THR A 537 -42.50 -8.10 -12.07
CA THR A 537 -43.40 -6.95 -11.92
C THR A 537 -42.73 -5.61 -12.22
N GLY A 538 -41.40 -5.61 -12.38
CA GLY A 538 -40.59 -4.42 -12.66
C GLY A 538 -40.11 -3.69 -11.40
N GLU A 539 -40.34 -4.26 -10.22
CA GLU A 539 -39.87 -3.74 -8.93
C GLU A 539 -38.45 -4.28 -8.62
N TRP A 540 -37.66 -3.49 -7.88
CA TRP A 540 -36.32 -3.91 -7.47
C TRP A 540 -36.38 -4.87 -6.29
N ALA A 541 -35.78 -6.04 -6.46
CA ALA A 541 -35.62 -7.08 -5.47
C ALA A 541 -34.14 -7.32 -5.16
N VAL A 542 -33.87 -7.79 -3.93
CA VAL A 542 -32.53 -8.02 -3.38
C VAL A 542 -32.29 -9.52 -3.21
N VAL A 543 -31.11 -9.98 -3.60
CA VAL A 543 -30.55 -11.30 -3.30
C VAL A 543 -29.24 -11.09 -2.56
N ASP A 544 -29.06 -11.84 -1.48
CA ASP A 544 -27.91 -11.84 -0.57
C ASP A 544 -27.61 -13.33 -0.30
N TRP A 545 -26.41 -13.83 -0.61
CA TRP A 545 -26.12 -15.27 -0.69
C TRP A 545 -25.28 -15.85 0.44
#